data_AF-A9IDN7-F1
#
_entry.id   AF-A9IDN7-F1
#
_cell.length_a   1.000
_cell.length_b   1.000
_cell.length_c   1.000
_cell.angle_alpha   90.00
_cell.angle_beta   90.00
_cell.angle_gamma   90.00
#
_symmetry.space_group_name_H-M   'P 1'
#
loop_
_entity.id
_entity.type
_entity.pdbx_description
1 polymer ?
#
loop_
_entity_poly.entity_id
_entity_poly.type
_entity_poly.pdbx_seq_one_letter_code
_entity_poly.pdbx_strand_id
1 'polypeptide(L)'
;MTYQIIQQGDSASFPDTHAFLEAAAGEGDGVVLIGTEAGRAWRQGIERAAERSFIAIELDTECLGIHTGEDEGPANVVGFARFRLGDDAPTALVELVKKPYTDAAAVQAARAAFESAGLKVAVCNDFPGRILNRLVRPYYNAALRRLDEGLATASDMDKTLCLGLGYPEGPIALLKRTGLHHHYRVSQALYQALGQEPYAPARRARVAWERHQKDIS
;
A
#
# COMPACT_ATOMS: atom_id res chain seq x y z
N MET A 1 21.03 12.73 -1.84
CA MET A 1 19.73 13.28 -2.27
C MET A 1 19.04 13.79 -1.02
N THR A 2 18.59 15.05 -0.99
CA THR A 2 17.85 15.61 0.16
C THR A 2 16.36 15.61 -0.16
N TYR A 3 15.53 15.41 0.87
CA TYR A 3 14.08 15.52 0.75
C TYR A 3 13.48 16.04 2.05
N GLN A 4 12.34 16.70 1.95
CA GLN A 4 11.53 17.12 3.10
C GLN A 4 10.33 16.17 3.28
N ILE A 5 9.91 15.97 4.52
CA ILE A 5 8.69 15.23 4.87
C ILE A 5 7.60 16.23 5.24
N ILE A 6 6.44 16.09 4.63
CA ILE A 6 5.22 16.80 5.03
C ILE A 6 4.21 15.74 5.47
N GLN A 7 3.97 15.67 6.77
CA GLN A 7 3.03 14.71 7.35
C GLN A 7 1.69 15.39 7.68
N GLN A 8 0.60 14.82 7.18
CA GLN A 8 -0.77 15.22 7.50
C GLN A 8 -1.60 13.98 7.81
N GLY A 9 -1.89 13.76 9.09
CA GLY A 9 -2.55 12.55 9.60
C GLY A 9 -1.59 11.37 9.80
N ASP A 10 -2.18 10.19 10.02
CA ASP A 10 -1.44 8.95 10.34
C ASP A 10 -0.94 8.27 9.06
N SER A 11 0.35 7.94 9.01
CA SER A 11 0.96 7.26 7.87
C SER A 11 0.82 5.75 8.00
N ALA A 12 0.24 5.10 7.00
CA ALA A 12 0.18 3.64 6.94
C ALA A 12 1.55 3.02 6.64
N SER A 13 2.40 3.75 5.92
CA SER A 13 3.74 3.36 5.52
C SER A 13 4.78 3.65 6.60
N PHE A 14 4.56 4.67 7.43
CA PHE A 14 5.44 5.09 8.50
C PHE A 14 4.66 5.41 9.79
N PRO A 15 4.04 4.40 10.43
CA PRO A 15 3.28 4.61 11.67
C PRO A 15 4.17 4.96 12.87
N ASP A 16 5.44 4.58 12.82
CA ASP A 16 6.46 4.84 13.84
C ASP A 16 7.69 5.53 13.23
N THR A 17 8.63 5.94 14.08
CA THR A 17 9.93 6.47 13.65
C THR A 17 10.65 5.48 12.72
N HIS A 18 11.27 6.02 11.67
CA HIS A 18 12.01 5.23 10.69
C HIS A 18 13.20 6.04 10.18
N ALA A 19 14.30 5.38 9.81
CA ALA A 19 15.51 6.04 9.29
C ALA A 19 15.22 6.96 8.09
N PHE A 20 14.19 6.65 7.30
CA PHE A 20 13.70 7.50 6.20
C PHE A 20 13.11 8.83 6.70
N LEU A 21 12.37 8.83 7.80
CA LEU A 21 11.84 10.07 8.39
C LEU A 21 12.97 10.88 9.05
N GLU A 22 13.91 10.21 9.72
CA GLU A 22 15.03 10.84 10.43
C GLU A 22 16.06 11.48 9.48
N ALA A 23 16.20 10.94 8.27
CA ALA A 23 17.09 11.47 7.24
C ALA A 23 16.50 12.67 6.47
N ALA A 24 15.25 13.06 6.76
CA ALA A 24 14.62 14.21 6.11
C ALA A 24 15.32 15.52 6.50
N ALA A 25 15.49 16.41 5.52
CA ALA A 25 16.01 17.75 5.73
C ALA A 25 14.86 18.76 5.89
N GLY A 26 15.13 19.91 6.52
CA GLY A 26 14.15 21.00 6.66
C GLY A 26 13.71 21.59 5.31
N GLU A 27 14.65 21.66 4.36
CA GLU A 27 14.39 21.91 2.93
C GLU A 27 15.18 20.89 2.11
N GLY A 28 14.53 20.29 1.12
CA GLY A 28 15.15 19.28 0.26
C GLY A 28 14.69 19.36 -1.19
N ASP A 29 15.53 18.84 -2.08
CA ASP A 29 15.25 18.81 -3.52
C ASP A 29 14.04 17.93 -3.85
N GLY A 30 13.71 16.96 -2.99
CA GLY A 30 12.48 16.16 -3.05
C GLY A 30 11.47 16.52 -1.96
N VAL A 31 10.22 16.14 -2.17
CA VAL A 31 9.15 16.25 -1.17
C VAL A 31 8.45 14.91 -1.02
N VAL A 32 8.19 14.48 0.21
CA VAL A 32 7.39 13.29 0.49
C VAL A 32 6.23 13.66 1.39
N LEU A 33 5.03 13.48 0.86
CA LEU A 33 3.75 13.72 1.52
C LEU A 33 3.28 12.40 2.13
N ILE A 34 3.14 12.36 3.46
CA ILE A 34 2.74 11.15 4.19
C ILE A 34 1.50 11.41 5.06
N GLY A 35 0.79 10.35 5.39
CA GLY A 35 -0.41 10.40 6.22
C GLY A 35 -1.72 10.31 5.45
N THR A 36 -2.81 10.07 6.18
CA THR A 36 -4.18 9.93 5.63
C THR A 36 -4.66 11.14 4.82
N GLU A 37 -4.01 12.30 4.97
CA GLU A 37 -4.32 13.52 4.23
C GLU A 37 -3.22 13.93 3.23
N ALA A 38 -2.27 13.06 2.90
CA ALA A 38 -1.19 13.35 1.95
C ALA A 38 -1.70 13.88 0.60
N GLY A 39 -2.72 13.23 0.02
CA GLY A 39 -3.35 13.68 -1.22
C GLY A 39 -4.15 14.99 -1.09
N ARG A 40 -4.61 15.35 0.11
CA ARG A 40 -5.18 16.69 0.38
C ARG A 40 -4.07 17.74 0.45
N ALA A 41 -2.97 17.44 1.15
CA ALA A 41 -1.82 18.32 1.26
C ALA A 41 -1.26 18.68 -0.13
N TRP A 42 -1.15 17.72 -1.04
CA TRP A 42 -0.79 17.95 -2.44
C TRP A 42 -1.71 18.99 -3.11
N ARG A 43 -3.04 18.82 -3.00
CA ARG A 43 -4.03 19.69 -3.64
C ARG A 43 -4.07 21.11 -3.06
N GLN A 44 -3.63 21.29 -1.82
CA GLN A 44 -3.48 22.61 -1.20
C GLN A 44 -2.25 23.37 -1.72
N GLY A 45 -1.36 22.69 -2.45
CA GLY A 45 -0.19 23.26 -3.11
C GLY A 45 1.09 22.98 -2.34
N ILE A 46 2.17 22.77 -3.10
CA ILE A 46 3.52 22.64 -2.57
C ILE A 46 4.35 23.81 -3.10
N GLU A 47 5.06 24.49 -2.21
CA GLU A 47 5.92 25.61 -2.60
C GLU A 47 7.01 25.15 -3.57
N ARG A 48 7.12 25.88 -4.69
CA ARG A 48 8.07 25.61 -5.79
C ARG A 48 7.98 24.16 -6.28
N ALA A 49 6.76 23.60 -6.34
CA ALA A 49 6.51 22.21 -6.74
C ALA A 49 7.20 21.81 -8.05
N ALA A 50 7.17 22.69 -9.06
CA ALA A 50 7.77 22.43 -10.38
C ALA A 50 9.30 22.33 -10.35
N GLU A 51 9.95 22.86 -9.33
CA GLU A 51 11.41 22.86 -9.19
C GLU A 51 11.92 21.64 -8.40
N ARG A 52 11.01 20.90 -7.76
CA ARG A 52 11.37 19.70 -6.99
C ARG A 52 11.80 18.59 -7.93
N SER A 53 12.89 17.91 -7.59
CA SER A 53 13.37 16.71 -8.28
C SER A 53 12.35 15.57 -8.30
N PHE A 54 11.55 15.45 -7.23
CA PHE A 54 10.38 14.59 -7.15
C PHE A 54 9.42 15.05 -6.05
N ILE A 55 8.15 14.68 -6.18
CA ILE A 55 7.14 14.78 -5.13
C ILE A 55 6.47 13.41 -5.01
N ALA A 56 6.60 12.76 -3.85
CA ALA A 56 6.02 11.45 -3.58
C ALA A 56 4.79 11.56 -2.68
N ILE A 57 3.64 11.07 -3.13
CA ILE A 57 2.38 11.09 -2.37
C ILE A 57 2.15 9.69 -1.79
N GLU A 58 2.01 9.57 -0.48
CA GLU A 58 1.56 8.32 0.13
C GLU A 58 0.12 8.01 -0.30
N LEU A 59 -0.08 6.79 -0.78
CA LEU A 59 -1.37 6.28 -1.23
C LEU A 59 -1.83 5.13 -0.32
N ASP A 60 -3.12 5.09 0.00
CA ASP A 60 -3.74 3.91 0.61
C ASP A 60 -4.23 2.94 -0.49
N THR A 61 -5.50 2.99 -0.84
CA THR A 61 -6.13 2.07 -1.82
C THR A 61 -6.50 2.76 -3.13
N GLU A 62 -6.44 4.09 -3.14
CA GLU A 62 -6.67 4.96 -4.26
C GLU A 62 -5.55 4.95 -5.29
N CYS A 63 -5.90 5.36 -6.52
CA CYS A 63 -4.96 5.63 -7.59
C CYS A 63 -4.35 7.02 -7.43
N LEU A 64 -3.10 7.17 -7.87
CA LEU A 64 -2.40 8.46 -7.94
C LEU A 64 -3.18 9.50 -8.76
N GLY A 65 -3.84 9.06 -9.83
CA GLY A 65 -4.64 9.91 -10.72
C GLY A 65 -5.78 10.67 -10.03
N ILE A 66 -6.26 10.22 -8.86
CA ILE A 66 -7.22 10.99 -8.04
C ILE A 66 -6.62 12.34 -7.59
N HIS A 67 -5.29 12.41 -7.47
CA HIS A 67 -4.56 13.59 -7.03
C HIS A 67 -3.95 14.39 -8.19
N THR A 68 -3.53 13.72 -9.26
CA THR A 68 -2.73 14.34 -10.34
C THR A 68 -3.46 14.47 -11.67
N GLY A 69 -4.61 13.82 -11.85
CA GLY A 69 -5.24 13.65 -13.16
C GLY A 69 -4.66 12.45 -13.94
N GLU A 70 -5.23 12.18 -15.12
CA GLU A 70 -4.98 10.94 -15.87
C GLU A 70 -4.01 11.09 -17.04
N ASP A 71 -4.28 12.01 -17.96
CA ASP A 71 -3.58 12.12 -19.26
C ASP A 71 -2.52 13.23 -19.29
N GLU A 72 -2.63 14.20 -18.40
CA GLU A 72 -1.70 15.31 -18.21
C GLU A 72 -1.55 15.61 -16.72
N GLY A 73 -0.41 16.16 -16.35
CA GLY A 73 -0.10 16.46 -14.95
C GLY A 73 1.38 16.79 -14.75
N PRO A 74 1.77 17.09 -13.51
CA PRO A 74 3.16 17.37 -13.17
C PRO A 74 4.01 16.10 -13.36
N ALA A 75 5.00 16.19 -14.25
CA ALA A 75 5.86 15.06 -14.59
C ALA A 75 6.77 14.61 -13.44
N ASN A 76 6.96 15.45 -12.42
CA ASN A 76 7.79 15.15 -11.25
C ASN A 76 7.03 14.53 -10.05
N VAL A 77 5.75 14.19 -10.21
CA VAL A 77 4.95 13.57 -9.13
C VAL A 77 4.87 12.05 -9.30
N VAL A 78 5.06 11.35 -8.19
CA VAL A 78 4.90 9.90 -8.03
C VAL A 78 4.01 9.60 -6.84
N GLY A 79 3.41 8.40 -6.84
CA GLY A 79 2.71 7.86 -5.67
C GLY A 79 3.58 6.80 -5.01
N PHE A 80 3.31 6.46 -3.75
CA PHE A 80 3.95 5.31 -3.13
C PHE A 80 3.08 4.67 -2.05
N ALA A 81 3.34 3.41 -1.76
CA ALA A 81 2.80 2.74 -0.57
C ALA A 81 3.79 1.69 -0.06
N ARG A 82 3.99 1.60 1.25
CA ARG A 82 4.65 0.43 1.85
C ARG A 82 3.66 -0.68 2.09
N PHE A 83 4.07 -1.92 1.83
CA PHE A 83 3.17 -3.05 2.09
C PHE A 83 3.04 -3.31 3.59
N ARG A 84 1.80 -3.34 4.05
CA ARG A 84 1.39 -3.72 5.41
C ARG A 84 0.26 -4.73 5.32
N LEU A 85 0.37 -5.82 6.08
CA LEU A 85 -0.71 -6.79 6.20
C LEU A 85 -1.32 -6.69 7.60
N GLY A 86 -2.55 -6.19 7.67
CA GLY A 86 -3.24 -6.11 8.95
C GLY A 86 -2.57 -5.11 9.88
N ASP A 87 -2.45 -5.49 11.13
CA ASP A 87 -1.90 -4.66 12.19
C ASP A 87 -0.37 -4.80 12.32
N ASP A 88 0.27 -5.72 11.58
CA ASP A 88 1.74 -5.89 11.55
C ASP A 88 2.46 -4.61 11.10
N ALA A 89 3.74 -4.48 11.45
CA ALA A 89 4.57 -3.37 10.98
C ALA A 89 4.70 -3.38 9.44
N PRO A 90 4.79 -2.21 8.78
CA PRO A 90 5.03 -2.16 7.34
C PRO A 90 6.37 -2.81 6.97
N THR A 91 6.37 -3.56 5.88
CA THR A 91 7.58 -4.21 5.35
C THR A 91 8.56 -3.18 4.77
N ALA A 92 9.77 -3.62 4.42
CA ALA A 92 10.74 -2.78 3.72
C ALA A 92 10.37 -2.51 2.24
N LEU A 93 9.33 -3.14 1.70
CA LEU A 93 8.90 -2.96 0.31
C LEU A 93 8.11 -1.66 0.14
N VAL A 94 8.49 -0.88 -0.87
CA VAL A 94 7.77 0.29 -1.39
C VAL A 94 7.31 -0.02 -2.81
N GLU A 95 6.01 0.09 -3.07
CA GLU A 95 5.47 0.16 -4.43
C GLU A 95 5.45 1.63 -4.87
N LEU A 96 6.35 2.02 -5.77
CA LEU A 96 6.44 3.35 -6.33
C LEU A 96 5.58 3.45 -7.60
N VAL A 97 4.59 4.32 -7.58
CA VAL A 97 3.57 4.47 -8.62
C VAL A 97 3.92 5.60 -9.56
N LYS A 98 3.90 5.33 -10.87
CA LYS A 98 4.08 6.34 -11.92
C LYS A 98 2.86 6.44 -12.84
N LYS A 99 2.67 7.61 -13.44
CA LYS A 99 1.76 7.84 -14.57
C LYS A 99 2.51 7.70 -15.90
N PRO A 100 1.81 7.61 -17.05
CA PRO A 100 2.45 7.54 -18.36
C PRO A 100 3.37 8.74 -18.66
N TYR A 101 3.02 9.93 -18.18
CA TYR A 101 3.78 11.18 -18.36
C TYR A 101 4.79 11.48 -17.23
N THR A 102 4.91 10.62 -16.22
CA THR A 102 5.89 10.85 -15.14
C THR A 102 7.31 10.71 -15.69
N ASP A 103 8.14 11.70 -15.44
CA ASP A 103 9.53 11.74 -15.87
C ASP A 103 10.34 10.60 -15.24
N ALA A 104 11.16 9.94 -16.06
CA ALA A 104 12.06 8.90 -15.59
C ALA A 104 13.02 9.44 -14.50
N ALA A 105 13.45 10.70 -14.61
CA ALA A 105 14.31 11.34 -13.62
C ALA A 105 13.63 11.42 -12.23
N ALA A 106 12.34 11.76 -12.18
CA ALA A 106 11.60 11.83 -10.92
C ALA A 106 11.40 10.45 -10.29
N VAL A 107 11.14 9.41 -11.10
CA VAL A 107 11.07 8.03 -10.62
C VAL A 107 12.40 7.58 -10.04
N GLN A 108 13.53 7.89 -10.70
CA GLN A 108 14.86 7.53 -10.18
C GLN A 108 15.23 8.31 -8.92
N ALA A 109 14.89 9.59 -8.88
CA ALA A 109 15.08 10.47 -7.72
C ALA A 109 14.34 9.93 -6.48
N ALA A 110 13.03 9.62 -6.62
CA ALA A 110 12.23 9.05 -5.55
C ALA A 110 12.72 7.66 -5.11
N ARG A 111 13.08 6.81 -6.08
CA ARG A 111 13.68 5.50 -5.80
C ARG A 111 14.93 5.62 -4.95
N ALA A 112 15.88 6.47 -5.36
CA ALA A 112 17.14 6.66 -4.67
C ALA A 112 16.93 7.17 -3.23
N ALA A 113 15.94 8.07 -3.03
CA ALA A 113 15.57 8.53 -1.70
C ALA A 113 15.11 7.37 -0.79
N PHE A 114 14.15 6.56 -1.22
CA PHE A 114 13.69 5.42 -0.43
C PHE A 114 14.79 4.36 -0.20
N GLU A 115 15.55 4.00 -1.24
CA GLU A 115 16.59 2.98 -1.15
C GLU A 115 17.76 3.39 -0.24
N SER A 116 18.07 4.70 -0.16
CA SER A 116 19.07 5.23 0.78
C SER A 116 18.74 4.98 2.26
N ALA A 117 17.47 4.73 2.58
CA ALA A 117 17.00 4.40 3.92
C ALA A 117 16.76 2.89 4.13
N GLY A 118 17.31 2.04 3.25
CA GLY A 118 17.22 0.58 3.36
C GLY A 118 15.89 -0.03 2.88
N LEU A 119 15.01 0.78 2.29
CA LEU A 119 13.77 0.30 1.67
C LEU A 119 14.06 -0.32 0.30
N LYS A 120 13.17 -1.19 -0.17
CA LYS A 120 13.26 -1.86 -1.47
C LYS A 120 12.14 -1.37 -2.37
N VAL A 121 12.48 -0.80 -3.53
CA VAL A 121 11.49 -0.14 -4.39
C VAL A 121 11.14 -1.02 -5.59
N ALA A 122 9.84 -1.29 -5.78
CA ALA A 122 9.27 -1.83 -7.00
C ALA A 122 8.44 -0.74 -7.70
N VAL A 123 8.64 -0.54 -9.01
CA VAL A 123 7.89 0.48 -9.77
C VAL A 123 6.69 -0.15 -10.46
N CYS A 124 5.53 0.51 -10.38
CA CYS A 124 4.32 0.10 -11.08
C CYS A 124 3.61 1.28 -11.73
N ASN A 125 2.74 0.98 -12.69
CA ASN A 125 1.80 1.97 -13.21
C ASN A 125 0.66 2.17 -12.20
N ASP A 126 -0.05 3.28 -12.36
CA ASP A 126 -1.19 3.66 -11.53
C ASP A 126 -2.42 2.78 -11.78
N PHE A 127 -2.69 1.86 -10.85
CA PHE A 127 -3.83 0.94 -10.89
C PHE A 127 -4.31 0.62 -9.47
N PRO A 128 -5.62 0.36 -9.28
CA PRO A 128 -6.15 -0.08 -7.99
C PRO A 128 -5.42 -1.32 -7.49
N GLY A 129 -4.88 -1.25 -6.28
CA GLY A 129 -4.15 -2.35 -5.63
C GLY A 129 -2.72 -2.57 -6.10
N ARG A 130 -2.20 -1.72 -7.00
CA ARG A 130 -0.81 -1.73 -7.47
C ARG A 130 -0.36 -3.14 -7.90
N ILE A 131 0.80 -3.63 -7.49
CA ILE A 131 1.26 -4.98 -7.85
C ILE A 131 0.73 -5.98 -6.82
N LEU A 132 1.11 -5.79 -5.57
CA LEU A 132 1.04 -6.85 -4.58
C LEU A 132 -0.40 -7.15 -4.18
N ASN A 133 -1.22 -6.13 -3.88
CA ASN A 133 -2.61 -6.37 -3.49
C ASN A 133 -3.44 -6.99 -4.64
N ARG A 134 -3.13 -6.67 -5.91
CA ARG A 134 -3.76 -7.34 -7.06
C ARG A 134 -3.46 -8.83 -7.12
N LEU A 135 -2.27 -9.24 -6.69
CA LEU A 135 -1.86 -10.66 -6.71
C LEU A 135 -2.32 -11.41 -5.45
N VAL A 136 -2.13 -10.83 -4.26
CA VAL A 136 -2.33 -11.57 -3.01
C VAL A 136 -3.78 -11.56 -2.52
N ARG A 137 -4.56 -10.51 -2.78
CA ARG A 137 -5.94 -10.43 -2.26
C ARG A 137 -6.86 -11.51 -2.87
N PRO A 138 -6.84 -11.77 -4.19
CA PRO A 138 -7.57 -12.89 -4.78
C PRO A 138 -7.16 -14.24 -4.20
N TYR A 139 -5.85 -14.46 -4.02
CA TYR A 139 -5.31 -15.69 -3.45
C TYR A 139 -5.81 -15.92 -2.01
N TYR A 140 -5.73 -14.90 -1.16
CA TYR A 140 -6.24 -14.95 0.21
C TYR A 140 -7.75 -15.17 0.27
N ASN A 141 -8.52 -14.47 -0.55
CA ASN A 141 -9.97 -14.69 -0.64
C ASN A 141 -10.29 -16.14 -1.05
N ALA A 142 -9.58 -16.69 -2.03
CA ALA A 142 -9.77 -18.08 -2.47
C ALA A 142 -9.46 -19.08 -1.34
N ALA A 143 -8.34 -18.91 -0.63
CA ALA A 143 -7.97 -19.76 0.51
C ALA A 143 -9.02 -19.71 1.62
N LEU A 144 -9.51 -18.52 1.97
CA LEU A 144 -10.56 -18.35 2.98
C LEU A 144 -11.91 -18.95 2.55
N ARG A 145 -12.29 -18.82 1.27
CA ARG A 145 -13.52 -19.44 0.74
C ARG A 145 -13.44 -20.97 0.80
N ARG A 146 -12.31 -21.56 0.42
CA ARG A 146 -12.09 -23.02 0.55
C ARG A 146 -12.17 -23.50 1.99
N LEU A 147 -11.68 -22.70 2.94
CA LEU A 147 -11.84 -22.99 4.36
C LEU A 147 -13.30 -22.87 4.81
N ASP A 148 -14.05 -21.89 4.31
CA ASP A 148 -15.48 -21.72 4.61
C ASP A 148 -16.34 -22.85 4.02
N GLU A 149 -15.96 -23.39 2.86
CA GLU A 149 -16.58 -24.54 2.20
C GLU A 149 -16.23 -25.87 2.89
N GLY A 150 -15.30 -25.88 3.84
CA GLY A 150 -14.89 -27.07 4.57
C GLY A 150 -13.95 -28.01 3.79
N LEU A 151 -13.18 -27.48 2.83
CA LEU A 151 -12.23 -28.28 2.02
C LEU A 151 -11.28 -29.12 2.88
N ALA A 152 -10.73 -28.53 3.95
CA ALA A 152 -9.89 -29.18 4.94
C ALA A 152 -9.83 -28.32 6.21
N THR A 153 -9.13 -28.80 7.23
CA THR A 153 -8.83 -27.98 8.42
C THR A 153 -7.89 -26.82 8.06
N ALA A 154 -7.98 -25.70 8.78
CA ALA A 154 -7.06 -24.57 8.58
C ALA A 154 -5.59 -24.99 8.69
N SER A 155 -5.27 -25.87 9.65
CA SER A 155 -3.91 -26.38 9.87
C SER A 155 -3.39 -27.20 8.68
N ASP A 156 -4.22 -28.07 8.11
CA ASP A 156 -3.82 -28.89 6.97
C ASP A 156 -3.69 -28.06 5.68
N MET A 157 -4.58 -27.08 5.48
CA MET A 157 -4.46 -26.13 4.37
C MET A 157 -3.16 -25.33 4.47
N ASP A 158 -2.88 -24.73 5.63
CA ASP A 158 -1.67 -23.94 5.85
C ASP A 158 -0.40 -24.79 5.69
N LYS A 159 -0.34 -25.98 6.30
CA LYS A 159 0.77 -26.93 6.16
C LYS A 159 1.03 -27.31 4.71
N THR A 160 -0.02 -27.57 3.94
CA THR A 160 0.09 -27.91 2.51
C THR A 160 0.66 -26.74 1.71
N LEU A 161 0.21 -25.51 1.98
CA LEU A 161 0.69 -24.32 1.27
C LEU A 161 2.11 -23.93 1.68
N CYS A 162 2.48 -24.08 2.96
CA CYS A 162 3.85 -23.87 3.41
C CYS A 162 4.82 -24.85 2.77
N LEU A 163 4.55 -26.17 2.87
CA LEU A 163 5.46 -27.19 2.37
C LEU A 163 5.46 -27.29 0.84
N GLY A 164 4.31 -27.04 0.20
CA GLY A 164 4.16 -27.13 -1.24
C GLY A 164 4.66 -25.90 -2.00
N LEU A 165 4.53 -24.70 -1.43
CA LEU A 165 4.89 -23.43 -2.10
C LEU A 165 6.10 -22.73 -1.46
N GLY A 166 6.63 -23.25 -0.35
CA GLY A 166 7.77 -22.67 0.36
C GLY A 166 7.44 -21.43 1.19
N TYR A 167 6.18 -21.22 1.57
CA TYR A 167 5.81 -20.09 2.42
C TYR A 167 6.28 -20.28 3.86
N PRO A 168 6.82 -19.23 4.52
CA PRO A 168 7.26 -19.31 5.90
C PRO A 168 6.07 -19.46 6.89
N GLU A 169 4.91 -18.93 6.53
CA GLU A 169 3.67 -18.99 7.30
C GLU A 169 2.50 -19.22 6.33
N GLY A 170 1.53 -20.04 6.74
CA GLY A 170 0.36 -20.34 5.93
C GLY A 170 -0.60 -19.14 5.87
N PRO A 171 -1.29 -18.91 4.74
CA PRO A 171 -2.10 -17.72 4.56
C PRO A 171 -3.26 -17.59 5.54
N ILE A 172 -3.82 -18.71 6.04
CA ILE A 172 -4.95 -18.66 6.97
C ILE A 172 -4.45 -18.24 8.36
N ALA A 173 -3.37 -18.86 8.84
CA ALA A 173 -2.69 -18.46 10.08
C ALA A 173 -2.24 -17.00 10.02
N LEU A 174 -1.57 -16.61 8.92
CA LEU A 174 -1.11 -15.26 8.66
C LEU A 174 -2.26 -14.25 8.79
N LEU A 175 -3.35 -14.43 8.03
CA LEU A 175 -4.48 -13.48 8.04
C LEU A 175 -5.21 -13.43 9.39
N LYS A 176 -5.28 -14.54 10.13
CA LYS A 176 -5.85 -14.55 11.49
C LYS A 176 -4.99 -13.78 12.47
N ARG A 177 -3.67 -13.95 12.40
CA ARG A 177 -2.71 -13.26 13.27
C ARG A 177 -2.64 -11.78 12.96
N THR A 178 -2.57 -11.41 11.69
CA THR A 178 -2.39 -10.02 11.28
C THR A 178 -3.69 -9.21 11.32
N GLY A 179 -4.85 -9.84 11.15
CA GLY A 179 -6.14 -9.16 11.18
C GLY A 179 -6.93 -9.28 9.88
N LEU A 180 -8.05 -9.98 9.97
CA LEU A 180 -8.99 -10.19 8.86
C LEU A 180 -9.80 -8.93 8.52
N HIS A 181 -9.98 -8.00 9.45
CA HIS A 181 -10.67 -6.71 9.24
C HIS A 181 -9.96 -5.86 8.19
N HIS A 182 -8.63 -5.74 8.29
CA HIS A 182 -7.84 -5.01 7.29
C HIS A 182 -7.87 -5.72 5.93
N HIS A 183 -7.80 -7.06 5.91
CA HIS A 183 -7.95 -7.80 4.66
C HIS A 183 -9.29 -7.54 3.99
N TYR A 184 -10.39 -7.50 4.75
CA TYR A 184 -11.69 -7.09 4.25
C TYR A 184 -11.64 -5.69 3.64
N ARG A 185 -11.13 -4.69 4.37
CA ARG A 185 -11.07 -3.30 3.91
C ARG A 185 -10.42 -3.16 2.54
N VAL A 186 -9.23 -3.75 2.37
CA VAL A 186 -8.48 -3.68 1.11
C VAL A 186 -9.15 -4.49 0.01
N SER A 187 -9.62 -5.70 0.30
CA SER A 187 -10.35 -6.54 -0.68
C SER A 187 -11.63 -5.84 -1.17
N GLN A 188 -12.38 -5.21 -0.25
CA GLN A 188 -13.61 -4.49 -0.56
C GLN A 188 -13.35 -3.27 -1.44
N ALA A 189 -12.30 -2.49 -1.17
CA ALA A 189 -11.89 -1.37 -2.01
C ALA A 189 -11.55 -1.82 -3.44
N LEU A 190 -10.82 -2.93 -3.59
CA LEU A 190 -10.51 -3.50 -4.90
C LEU A 190 -11.75 -4.03 -5.61
N TYR A 191 -12.65 -4.69 -4.88
CA TYR A 191 -13.91 -5.17 -5.44
C TYR A 191 -14.77 -4.01 -5.96
N GLN A 192 -14.85 -2.91 -5.21
CA GLN A 192 -15.56 -1.70 -5.64
C GLN A 192 -14.92 -1.04 -6.86
N ALA A 193 -13.59 -0.97 -6.90
CA ALA A 193 -12.87 -0.33 -8.00
C ALA A 193 -12.89 -1.16 -9.30
N LEU A 194 -12.86 -2.50 -9.20
CA LEU A 194 -12.66 -3.39 -10.35
C LEU A 194 -13.90 -4.20 -10.74
N GLY A 195 -14.86 -4.39 -9.83
CA GLY A 195 -16.06 -5.21 -10.07
C GLY A 195 -15.78 -6.71 -10.27
N GLN A 196 -14.57 -7.19 -9.95
CA GLN A 196 -14.14 -8.56 -10.23
C GLN A 196 -14.34 -9.47 -9.01
N GLU A 197 -15.04 -10.58 -9.21
CA GLU A 197 -15.39 -11.58 -8.19
C GLU A 197 -14.21 -12.00 -7.28
N PRO A 198 -12.98 -12.23 -7.78
CA PRO A 198 -11.89 -12.70 -6.93
C PRO A 198 -11.52 -11.72 -5.81
N TYR A 199 -11.84 -10.43 -5.94
CA TYR A 199 -11.62 -9.44 -4.89
C TYR A 199 -12.75 -9.37 -3.87
N ALA A 200 -13.93 -9.95 -4.15
CA ALA A 200 -15.04 -9.94 -3.20
C ALA A 200 -14.61 -10.58 -1.86
N PRO A 201 -14.71 -9.86 -0.72
CA PRO A 201 -14.19 -10.37 0.54
C PRO A 201 -14.84 -11.69 0.97
N ALA A 202 -14.03 -12.66 1.38
CA ALA A 202 -14.52 -13.93 1.91
C ALA A 202 -15.37 -13.73 3.18
N ARG A 203 -16.31 -14.65 3.45
CA ARG A 203 -17.29 -14.54 4.53
C ARG A 203 -16.64 -14.24 5.88
N ARG A 204 -15.57 -14.95 6.25
CA ARG A 204 -14.85 -14.71 7.53
C ARG A 204 -14.23 -13.32 7.62
N ALA A 205 -13.71 -12.77 6.53
CA ALA A 205 -13.17 -11.41 6.51
C ALA A 205 -14.29 -10.38 6.74
N ARG A 206 -15.47 -10.58 6.13
CA ARG A 206 -16.66 -9.76 6.38
C ARG A 206 -17.08 -9.79 7.85
N VAL A 207 -17.17 -10.99 8.45
CA VAL A 207 -17.52 -11.13 9.87
C VAL A 207 -16.50 -10.45 10.77
N ALA A 208 -15.21 -10.58 10.48
CA ALA A 208 -14.16 -9.91 11.25
C ALA A 208 -14.27 -8.39 11.20
N TRP A 209 -14.56 -7.82 10.02
CA TRP A 209 -14.81 -6.39 9.85
C TRP A 209 -16.00 -5.89 10.67
N GLU A 210 -17.15 -6.55 10.56
CA GLU A 210 -18.37 -6.17 11.30
C GLU A 210 -18.17 -6.21 12.82
N ARG A 211 -17.39 -7.18 13.30
CA ARG A 211 -17.02 -7.26 14.73
C ARG A 211 -16.10 -6.12 15.12
N HIS A 212 -15.06 -5.88 14.33
CA HIS A 212 -14.11 -4.81 14.57
C HIS A 212 -14.77 -3.42 14.61
N GLN A 213 -15.76 -3.17 13.74
CA GLN A 213 -16.54 -1.92 13.78
C GLN A 213 -17.33 -1.75 15.08
N LYS A 214 -17.87 -2.83 15.64
CA LYS A 214 -18.60 -2.80 16.93
C LYS A 214 -17.69 -2.61 18.13
N ASP A 215 -16.44 -3.03 18.03
CA ASP A 215 -15.46 -2.89 19.11
C ASP A 215 -14.88 -1.46 19.18
N ILE A 216 -15.04 -0.66 18.12
CA ILE A 216 -14.56 0.74 18.02
C ILE A 216 -15.69 1.76 18.28
N SER A 217 -16.96 1.33 18.21
CA SER A 217 -18.15 2.17 18.47
C SER A 217 -18.51 2.22 19.95
#